data_AF-A0A956B7S5-F1
#
_entry.id   AF-A0A956B7S5-F1
#
_cell.length_a   1.000
_cell.length_b   1.000
_cell.length_c   1.000
_cell.angle_alpha   90.00
_cell.angle_beta   90.00
_cell.angle_gamma   90.00
#
_symmetry.space_group_name_H-M   'P 1'
#
loop_
_entity.id
_entity.type
_entity.pdbx_description
1 polymer ?
#
loop_
_entity_poly.entity_id
_entity_poly.type
_entity_poly.pdbx_seq_one_letter_code
_entity_poly.pdbx_strand_id
1 'polypeptide(L)'
;MSTDEPNERLLLETADIHPVITYDLEYRDWLRAAHDPSAPRDQHPVDELLGEHHVMDAVLAAMEREARRISTRGEFRQALWEDFVDYLGNFVYQVHRRKEEHGLLPVYVRLCGEDAASAMSAVAKEHRQITEITLDLVHGVGEGDWEKVLRAGHLYLRLGRDHLEREEREVFPTARERLDPAAVHELRQKFDELERFGLGDRDRMYYVTVARRLCARTGLPETLD
;
A
#
# COMPACT_ATOMS: atom_id res chain seq x y z
N MET A 1 -39.30 -21.70 27.93
CA MET A 1 -38.86 -21.10 26.65
C MET A 1 -38.03 -19.89 26.99
N SER A 2 -36.72 -20.10 27.12
CA SER A 2 -35.71 -19.06 27.34
C SER A 2 -34.71 -19.23 26.22
N THR A 3 -34.66 -18.28 25.30
CA THR A 3 -33.70 -18.26 24.19
C THR A 3 -32.46 -17.51 24.68
N ASP A 4 -31.45 -18.27 25.09
CA ASP A 4 -30.08 -17.78 25.19
C ASP A 4 -29.55 -17.57 23.77
N GLU A 5 -29.41 -16.31 23.35
CA GLU A 5 -28.51 -15.98 22.25
C GLU A 5 -27.11 -15.74 22.83
N PRO A 6 -26.05 -16.35 22.28
CA PRO A 6 -24.70 -16.07 22.72
C PRO A 6 -24.31 -14.67 22.26
N ASN A 7 -24.07 -13.82 23.25
CA ASN A 7 -23.44 -12.51 23.16
C ASN A 7 -22.18 -12.57 22.29
N GLU A 8 -22.27 -12.07 21.04
CA GLU A 8 -21.13 -11.74 20.16
C GLU A 8 -20.34 -10.58 20.75
N ARG A 9 -19.73 -10.81 21.91
CA ARG A 9 -18.66 -9.97 22.44
C ARG A 9 -17.49 -10.16 21.48
N LEU A 10 -17.37 -9.19 20.55
CA LEU A 10 -16.21 -8.98 19.69
C LEU A 10 -14.94 -9.30 20.48
N LEU A 11 -14.30 -10.41 20.11
CA LEU A 11 -12.91 -10.70 20.42
C LEU A 11 -12.05 -9.64 19.71
N LEU A 12 -11.93 -8.46 20.33
CA LEU A 12 -10.91 -7.47 20.04
C LEU A 12 -9.89 -7.45 21.19
N GLU A 13 -9.48 -8.64 21.62
CA GLU A 13 -8.28 -8.79 22.43
C GLU A 13 -7.10 -8.87 21.48
N THR A 14 -6.32 -7.79 21.48
CA THR A 14 -4.92 -7.71 21.01
C THR A 14 -4.60 -8.58 19.80
N ALA A 15 -4.99 -8.12 18.61
CA ALA A 15 -4.23 -8.50 17.43
C ALA A 15 -2.83 -7.92 17.63
N ASP A 16 -1.88 -8.80 17.95
CA ASP A 16 -0.46 -8.53 17.83
C ASP A 16 -0.25 -7.74 16.54
N ILE A 17 0.36 -6.56 16.68
CA ILE A 17 0.86 -5.81 15.52
C ILE A 17 1.77 -6.80 14.81
N HIS A 18 1.34 -7.30 13.65
CA HIS A 18 2.12 -8.24 12.86
C HIS A 18 3.55 -7.70 12.79
N PRO A 19 4.58 -8.51 13.10
CA PRO A 19 5.95 -8.07 12.99
C PRO A 19 6.20 -7.75 11.51
N VAL A 20 6.13 -6.46 11.19
CA VAL A 20 6.53 -5.88 9.91
C VAL A 20 7.96 -6.34 9.70
N ILE A 21 8.24 -7.01 8.58
CA ILE A 21 9.62 -7.17 8.14
C ILE A 21 10.11 -5.73 7.92
N THR A 22 10.99 -5.25 8.78
CA THR A 22 11.41 -3.85 8.74
C THR A 22 12.39 -3.66 7.59
N TYR A 23 11.89 -3.21 6.45
CA TYR A 23 12.67 -2.86 5.26
C TYR A 23 13.36 -1.51 5.44
N ASP A 24 14.00 -1.28 6.59
CA ASP A 24 14.50 0.03 6.99
C ASP A 24 15.60 0.53 6.05
N LEU A 25 16.41 -0.38 5.49
CA LEU A 25 17.45 -0.01 4.54
C LEU A 25 16.84 0.39 3.19
N GLU A 26 15.95 -0.44 2.65
CA GLU A 26 15.21 -0.17 1.41
C GLU A 26 14.40 1.13 1.53
N TYR A 27 13.71 1.34 2.66
CA TYR A 27 13.01 2.58 2.95
C TYR A 27 13.94 3.77 3.02
N ARG A 28 15.08 3.67 3.72
CA ARG A 28 16.04 4.79 3.80
C ARG A 28 16.65 5.14 2.46
N ASP A 29 16.90 4.17 1.60
CA ASP A 29 17.39 4.40 0.23
C ASP A 29 16.32 5.03 -0.64
N TRP A 30 15.10 4.50 -0.58
CA TRP A 30 13.94 5.07 -1.26
C TRP A 30 13.66 6.51 -0.81
N LEU A 31 13.74 6.76 0.50
CA LEU A 31 13.53 8.07 1.10
C LEU A 31 14.63 9.05 0.69
N ARG A 32 15.89 8.61 0.62
CA ARG A 32 17.00 9.43 0.09
C ARG A 32 16.73 9.83 -1.36
N ALA A 33 16.33 8.89 -2.21
CA ALA A 33 15.96 9.16 -3.60
C ALA A 33 14.73 10.07 -3.71
N ALA A 34 13.79 10.00 -2.77
CA ALA A 34 12.64 10.90 -2.70
C ALA A 34 13.02 12.34 -2.33
N HIS A 35 14.08 12.55 -1.55
CA HIS A 35 14.58 13.89 -1.20
C HIS A 35 15.42 14.53 -2.31
N ASP A 36 16.16 13.72 -3.08
CA ASP A 36 16.95 14.20 -4.21
C ASP A 36 16.58 13.42 -5.49
N PRO A 37 15.53 13.85 -6.21
CA PRO A 37 15.12 13.23 -7.47
C PRO A 37 16.18 13.31 -8.58
N SER A 38 17.22 14.14 -8.40
CA SER A 38 18.32 14.29 -9.35
C SER A 38 19.49 13.34 -9.09
N ALA A 39 19.51 12.68 -7.92
CA ALA A 39 20.53 11.69 -7.59
C ALA A 39 20.43 10.45 -8.50
N PRO A 40 21.57 9.81 -8.84
CA PRO A 40 21.55 8.55 -9.57
C PRO A 40 20.73 7.50 -8.82
N ARG A 41 19.78 6.85 -9.51
CA ARG A 41 19.04 5.71 -8.96
C ARG A 41 19.85 4.43 -9.08
N ASP A 42 20.61 4.14 -8.02
CA ASP A 42 21.37 2.92 -7.86
C ASP A 42 20.61 1.81 -7.08
N GLN A 43 19.40 2.10 -6.58
CA GLN A 43 18.54 1.19 -5.84
C GLN A 43 17.92 0.09 -6.72
N HIS A 44 17.96 -1.18 -6.29
CA HIS A 44 17.34 -2.28 -7.04
C HIS A 44 15.81 -2.08 -7.15
N PRO A 45 15.15 -2.39 -8.29
CA PRO A 45 13.71 -2.14 -8.47
C PRO A 45 12.82 -2.73 -7.38
N VAL A 46 13.13 -3.94 -6.91
CA VAL A 46 12.42 -4.58 -5.78
C VAL A 46 12.59 -3.77 -4.49
N ASP A 47 13.75 -3.19 -4.26
CA ASP A 47 14.06 -2.42 -3.05
C ASP A 47 13.29 -1.09 -3.08
N GLU A 48 13.11 -0.53 -4.27
CA GLU A 48 12.25 0.64 -4.45
C GLU A 48 10.80 0.33 -4.04
N LEU A 49 10.24 -0.79 -4.51
CA LEU A 49 8.87 -1.21 -4.15
C LEU A 49 8.74 -1.53 -2.65
N LEU A 50 9.72 -2.20 -2.05
CA LEU A 50 9.75 -2.45 -0.60
C LEU A 50 9.79 -1.14 0.20
N GLY A 51 10.53 -0.13 -0.28
CA GLY A 51 10.51 1.21 0.30
C GLY A 51 9.14 1.89 0.22
N GLU A 52 8.38 1.64 -0.85
CA GLU A 52 6.99 2.11 -0.97
C GLU A 52 6.04 1.36 -0.03
N HIS A 53 6.19 0.04 0.09
CA HIS A 53 5.42 -0.80 1.03
C HIS A 53 5.55 -0.29 2.45
N HIS A 54 6.76 0.10 2.87
CA HIS A 54 6.99 0.69 4.19
C HIS A 54 6.14 1.93 4.47
N VAL A 55 6.02 2.83 3.48
CA VAL A 55 5.16 4.02 3.61
C VAL A 55 3.67 3.63 3.58
N MET A 56 3.30 2.66 2.73
CA MET A 56 1.94 2.15 2.64
C MET A 56 1.49 1.51 3.96
N ASP A 57 2.32 0.72 4.61
CA ASP A 57 2.04 0.11 5.91
C ASP A 57 1.77 1.16 7.00
N ALA A 58 2.52 2.26 7.01
CA ALA A 58 2.26 3.37 7.93
C ALA A 58 0.87 3.99 7.69
N VAL A 59 0.46 4.14 6.43
CA VAL A 59 -0.88 4.63 6.07
C VAL A 59 -1.96 3.62 6.44
N LEU A 60 -1.74 2.32 6.23
CA LEU A 60 -2.67 1.26 6.66
C LEU A 60 -2.83 1.25 8.18
N ALA A 61 -1.74 1.39 8.94
CA ALA A 61 -1.80 1.50 10.41
C ALA A 61 -2.59 2.74 10.86
N ALA A 62 -2.40 3.89 10.21
CA ALA A 62 -3.17 5.09 10.46
C ALA A 62 -4.67 4.89 10.16
N MET A 63 -5.00 4.29 9.02
CA MET A 63 -6.39 3.98 8.63
C MET A 63 -7.05 3.04 9.62
N GLU A 64 -6.36 1.99 10.08
CA GLU A 64 -6.89 1.05 11.05
C GLU A 64 -7.17 1.72 12.40
N ARG A 65 -6.28 2.60 12.86
CA ARG A 65 -6.47 3.38 14.07
C ARG A 65 -7.63 4.37 13.93
N GLU A 66 -7.79 4.98 12.77
CA GLU A 66 -8.91 5.85 12.44
C GLU A 66 -10.24 5.11 12.51
N ALA A 67 -10.31 3.95 11.85
CA ALA A 67 -11.49 3.10 11.81
C ALA A 67 -11.93 2.69 13.23
N ARG A 68 -10.98 2.24 14.05
CA ARG A 68 -11.23 1.95 15.48
C ARG A 68 -11.74 3.17 16.26
N ARG A 69 -11.23 4.37 15.98
CA ARG A 69 -11.72 5.60 16.65
C ARG A 69 -13.18 5.88 16.27
N ILE A 70 -13.56 5.74 15.01
CA ILE A 70 -14.95 5.97 14.58
C ILE A 70 -15.87 4.97 15.26
N SER A 71 -15.52 3.69 15.28
CA SER A 71 -16.32 2.65 15.94
C SER A 71 -16.51 2.90 17.45
N THR A 72 -15.59 3.61 18.10
CA THR A 72 -15.64 3.87 19.56
C THR A 72 -16.25 5.24 19.91
N ARG A 73 -16.00 6.27 19.11
CA ARG A 73 -16.41 7.66 19.41
C ARG A 73 -17.59 8.15 18.56
N GLY A 74 -17.93 7.46 17.48
CA GLY A 74 -19.01 7.83 16.56
C GLY A 74 -18.75 9.11 15.74
N GLU A 75 -17.57 9.72 15.84
CA GLU A 75 -17.24 10.96 15.14
C GLU A 75 -16.49 10.65 13.84
N PHE A 76 -17.11 10.96 12.70
CA PHE A 76 -16.51 10.80 11.38
C PHE A 76 -15.70 12.04 10.98
N ARG A 77 -14.38 11.86 10.76
CA ARG A 77 -13.48 12.92 10.30
C ARG A 77 -13.36 12.88 8.77
N GLN A 78 -14.34 13.47 8.08
CA GLN A 78 -14.39 13.44 6.61
C GLN A 78 -13.07 13.87 5.95
N ALA A 79 -12.53 15.03 6.33
CA ALA A 79 -11.27 15.54 5.79
C ALA A 79 -10.03 14.66 6.08
N LEU A 80 -10.11 13.70 7.00
CA LEU A 80 -9.05 12.71 7.18
C LEU A 80 -9.22 11.52 6.24
N TRP A 81 -10.45 11.11 5.98
CA TRP A 81 -10.74 10.06 5.00
C TRP A 81 -10.55 10.53 3.56
N GLU A 82 -10.76 11.82 3.28
CA GLU A 82 -10.35 12.45 2.02
C GLU A 82 -8.83 12.30 1.78
N ASP A 83 -8.00 12.52 2.80
CA ASP A 83 -6.54 12.30 2.72
C ASP A 83 -6.21 10.81 2.46
N PHE A 84 -6.93 9.88 3.12
CA PHE A 84 -6.73 8.44 2.88
C PHE A 84 -7.05 8.06 1.42
N VAL A 85 -8.21 8.47 0.89
CA VAL A 85 -8.59 8.10 -0.48
C VAL A 85 -7.74 8.80 -1.54
N ASP A 86 -7.22 10.02 -1.28
CA ASP A 86 -6.21 10.65 -2.15
C ASP A 86 -4.93 9.80 -2.22
N TYR A 87 -4.44 9.33 -1.06
CA TYR A 87 -3.25 8.48 -1.01
C TYR A 87 -3.48 7.14 -1.74
N LEU A 88 -4.58 6.45 -1.47
CA LEU A 88 -4.89 5.16 -2.11
C LEU A 88 -5.09 5.31 -3.63
N GLY A 89 -5.87 6.31 -4.05
CA GLY A 89 -6.22 6.52 -5.45
C GLY A 89 -5.07 7.07 -6.30
N ASN A 90 -4.17 7.86 -5.72
CA ASN A 90 -3.08 8.47 -6.49
C ASN A 90 -1.73 7.80 -6.25
N PHE A 91 -1.31 7.53 -5.02
CA PHE A 91 -0.01 6.87 -4.81
C PHE A 91 -0.09 5.37 -5.08
N VAL A 92 -0.95 4.65 -4.35
CA VAL A 92 -1.00 3.18 -4.46
C VAL A 92 -1.42 2.76 -5.88
N TYR A 93 -2.49 3.36 -6.40
CA TYR A 93 -3.01 2.96 -7.71
C TYR A 93 -2.22 3.55 -8.90
N GLN A 94 -1.90 4.85 -8.92
CA GLN A 94 -1.26 5.45 -10.11
C GLN A 94 0.26 5.34 -10.12
N VAL A 95 0.90 5.09 -8.98
CA VAL A 95 2.37 5.02 -8.92
C VAL A 95 2.81 3.58 -8.66
N HIS A 96 2.57 3.08 -7.46
CA HIS A 96 3.10 1.80 -6.99
C HIS A 96 2.63 0.63 -7.86
N ARG A 97 1.32 0.41 -7.95
CA ARG A 97 0.72 -0.65 -8.78
C ARG A 97 1.13 -0.56 -10.25
N ARG A 98 1.29 0.66 -10.80
CA ARG A 98 1.71 0.82 -12.20
C ARG A 98 3.12 0.29 -12.42
N LYS A 99 4.04 0.52 -11.49
CA LYS A 99 5.42 -0.02 -11.55
C LYS A 99 5.39 -1.53 -11.58
N GLU A 100 4.48 -2.15 -10.86
CA GLU A 100 4.31 -3.60 -10.88
C GLU A 100 3.70 -4.07 -12.19
N GLU A 101 2.46 -3.66 -12.49
CA GLU A 101 1.70 -4.18 -13.63
C GLU A 101 2.31 -3.84 -15.00
N HIS A 102 2.99 -2.70 -15.11
CA HIS A 102 3.58 -2.24 -16.37
C HIS A 102 5.11 -2.27 -16.38
N GLY A 103 5.73 -2.73 -15.30
CA GLY A 103 7.18 -2.87 -15.16
C GLY A 103 7.54 -4.27 -14.67
N LEU A 104 7.52 -4.48 -13.36
CA LEU A 104 8.07 -5.69 -12.73
C LEU A 104 7.39 -6.97 -13.21
N LEU A 105 6.05 -7.05 -13.16
CA LEU A 105 5.33 -8.31 -13.39
C LEU A 105 5.52 -8.85 -14.82
N PRO A 106 5.46 -8.03 -15.90
CA PRO A 106 5.78 -8.49 -17.25
C PRO A 106 7.20 -9.07 -17.38
N VAL A 107 8.19 -8.45 -16.74
CA VAL A 107 9.58 -8.94 -16.72
C VAL A 107 9.67 -10.24 -15.93
N TYR A 108 8.99 -10.32 -14.78
CA TYR A 108 8.95 -11.50 -13.93
C TYR A 108 8.40 -12.73 -14.68
N VAL A 109 7.26 -12.59 -15.38
CA VAL A 109 6.68 -13.68 -16.19
C VAL A 109 7.65 -14.15 -17.27
N ARG A 110 8.30 -13.21 -17.95
CA ARG A 110 9.29 -13.53 -19.00
C ARG A 110 10.47 -14.34 -18.46
N LEU A 111 10.92 -14.05 -17.24
CA LEU A 111 12.08 -14.70 -16.63
C LEU A 111 11.76 -16.02 -15.93
N CYS A 112 10.54 -16.16 -15.38
CA CYS A 112 10.18 -17.28 -14.51
C CYS A 112 9.23 -18.31 -15.14
N GLY A 113 8.66 -18.04 -16.32
CA GLY A 113 7.86 -19.00 -17.08
C GLY A 113 6.42 -19.17 -16.60
N GLU A 114 5.82 -20.33 -16.87
CA GLU A 114 4.37 -20.57 -16.71
C GLU A 114 3.88 -20.50 -15.26
N ASP A 115 4.64 -21.01 -14.30
CA ASP A 115 4.27 -20.96 -12.88
C ASP A 115 4.15 -19.52 -12.37
N ALA A 116 5.01 -18.63 -12.85
CA ALA A 116 4.92 -17.21 -12.57
C ALA A 116 3.67 -16.57 -13.18
N ALA A 117 3.25 -16.98 -14.38
CA ALA A 117 2.03 -16.45 -15.00
C ALA A 117 0.78 -16.73 -14.15
N SER A 118 0.71 -17.89 -13.50
CA SER A 118 -0.39 -18.24 -12.57
C SER A 118 -0.37 -17.35 -11.33
N ALA A 119 0.78 -17.21 -10.67
CA ALA A 119 0.94 -16.31 -9.51
C ALA A 119 0.58 -14.85 -9.87
N MET A 120 0.99 -14.39 -11.04
CA MET A 120 0.65 -13.04 -11.52
C MET A 120 -0.85 -12.87 -11.80
N SER A 121 -1.55 -13.92 -12.20
CA SER A 121 -3.01 -13.85 -12.32
C SER A 121 -3.70 -13.67 -10.96
N ALA A 122 -3.12 -14.19 -9.88
CA ALA A 122 -3.64 -14.00 -8.53
C ALA A 122 -3.40 -12.55 -8.05
N VAL A 123 -2.18 -12.04 -8.21
CA VAL A 123 -1.83 -10.63 -7.93
C VAL A 123 -2.72 -9.66 -8.70
N ALA A 124 -2.89 -9.86 -10.02
CA ALA A 124 -3.75 -9.01 -10.85
C ALA A 124 -5.25 -9.10 -10.48
N LYS A 125 -5.70 -10.21 -9.86
CA LYS A 125 -7.05 -10.31 -9.32
C LYS A 125 -7.18 -9.47 -8.04
N GLU A 126 -6.20 -9.54 -7.16
CA GLU A 126 -6.17 -8.75 -5.92
C GLU A 126 -6.13 -7.26 -6.21
N HIS A 127 -5.29 -6.80 -7.13
CA HIS A 127 -5.28 -5.42 -7.62
C HIS A 127 -6.66 -4.92 -8.05
N ARG A 128 -7.43 -5.74 -8.78
CA ARG A 128 -8.80 -5.40 -9.20
C ARG A 128 -9.74 -5.29 -8.00
N GLN A 129 -9.70 -6.24 -7.08
CA GLN A 129 -10.52 -6.21 -5.87
C GLN A 129 -10.19 -4.99 -4.98
N ILE A 130 -8.90 -4.67 -4.80
CA ILE A 130 -8.44 -3.48 -4.09
C ILE A 130 -8.93 -2.20 -4.78
N THR A 131 -8.96 -2.17 -6.12
CA THR A 131 -9.51 -1.04 -6.88
C THR A 131 -11.00 -0.84 -6.62
N GLU A 132 -11.79 -1.93 -6.66
CA GLU A 132 -13.22 -1.88 -6.39
C GLU A 132 -13.50 -1.35 -4.98
N ILE A 133 -12.76 -1.84 -3.97
CA ILE A 133 -12.88 -1.37 -2.59
C ILE A 133 -12.46 0.11 -2.45
N THR A 134 -11.42 0.54 -3.18
CA THR A 134 -10.99 1.94 -3.19
C THR A 134 -12.08 2.86 -3.75
N LEU A 135 -12.79 2.43 -4.80
CA LEU A 135 -13.94 3.17 -5.32
C LEU A 135 -15.08 3.25 -4.30
N ASP A 136 -15.35 2.16 -3.57
CA ASP A 136 -16.35 2.18 -2.50
C ASP A 136 -15.97 3.14 -1.36
N LEU A 137 -14.69 3.21 -1.00
CA LEU A 137 -14.16 4.20 -0.07
C LEU A 137 -14.37 5.63 -0.60
N VAL A 138 -13.97 5.91 -1.85
CA VAL A 138 -14.15 7.23 -2.47
C VAL A 138 -15.61 7.66 -2.44
N HIS A 139 -16.53 6.78 -2.85
CA HIS A 139 -17.96 7.07 -2.82
C HIS A 139 -18.46 7.30 -1.40
N GLY A 140 -18.10 6.43 -0.44
CA GLY A 140 -18.54 6.56 0.95
C GLY A 140 -18.06 7.87 1.58
N VAL A 141 -16.80 8.28 1.31
CA VAL A 141 -16.27 9.56 1.77
C VAL A 141 -17.01 10.74 1.16
N GLY A 142 -17.24 10.72 -0.16
CA GLY A 142 -17.97 11.78 -0.87
C GLY A 142 -19.43 11.91 -0.43
N GLU A 143 -20.06 10.82 -0.04
CA GLU A 143 -21.43 10.77 0.49
C GLU A 143 -21.52 11.14 1.98
N GLY A 144 -20.39 11.15 2.70
CA GLY A 144 -20.37 11.26 4.17
C GLY A 144 -20.93 10.02 4.88
N ASP A 145 -21.03 8.89 4.18
CA ASP A 145 -21.52 7.61 4.70
C ASP A 145 -20.39 6.89 5.46
N TRP A 146 -20.26 7.22 6.75
CA TRP A 146 -19.24 6.64 7.61
C TRP A 146 -19.34 5.13 7.76
N GLU A 147 -20.54 4.53 7.65
CA GLU A 147 -20.70 3.09 7.76
C GLU A 147 -20.15 2.38 6.51
N LYS A 148 -20.42 2.94 5.33
CA LYS A 148 -19.83 2.48 4.07
C LYS A 148 -18.31 2.61 4.09
N VAL A 149 -17.80 3.74 4.59
CA VAL A 149 -16.36 3.96 4.76
C VAL A 149 -15.75 2.92 5.70
N LEU A 150 -16.39 2.61 6.84
CA LEU A 150 -15.87 1.58 7.75
C LEU A 150 -15.88 0.20 7.11
N ARG A 151 -16.98 -0.20 6.47
CA ARG A 151 -17.08 -1.50 5.79
C ARG A 151 -16.00 -1.66 4.72
N ALA A 152 -15.87 -0.67 3.84
CA ALA A 152 -14.87 -0.68 2.77
C ALA A 152 -13.44 -0.58 3.33
N GLY A 153 -13.22 0.25 4.35
CA GLY A 153 -11.91 0.40 5.01
C GLY A 153 -11.43 -0.90 5.68
N HIS A 154 -12.33 -1.65 6.34
CA HIS A 154 -11.97 -2.95 6.91
C HIS A 154 -11.64 -3.99 5.84
N LEU A 155 -12.35 -3.97 4.71
CA LEU A 155 -12.03 -4.83 3.56
C LEU A 155 -10.67 -4.46 2.96
N TYR A 156 -10.41 -3.16 2.79
CA TYR A 156 -9.15 -2.64 2.28
C TYR A 156 -7.97 -3.04 3.17
N LEU A 157 -8.10 -2.86 4.50
CA LEU A 157 -7.06 -3.20 5.46
C LEU A 157 -6.69 -4.68 5.45
N ARG A 158 -7.68 -5.57 5.33
CA ARG A 158 -7.41 -7.02 5.23
C ARG A 158 -6.74 -7.35 3.90
N LEU A 159 -7.41 -7.02 2.79
CA LEU A 159 -6.93 -7.41 1.46
C LEU A 159 -5.59 -6.74 1.11
N GLY A 160 -5.41 -5.48 1.49
CA GLY A 160 -4.18 -4.73 1.26
C GLY A 160 -2.98 -5.34 1.99
N ARG A 161 -3.12 -5.68 3.28
CA ARG A 161 -2.04 -6.32 4.06
C ARG A 161 -1.69 -7.70 3.52
N ASP A 162 -2.70 -8.52 3.26
CA ASP A 162 -2.51 -9.87 2.69
C ASP A 162 -1.79 -9.82 1.34
N HIS A 163 -2.10 -8.79 0.54
CA HIS A 163 -1.49 -8.56 -0.77
C HIS A 163 -0.02 -8.15 -0.66
N LEU A 164 0.32 -7.15 0.17
CA LEU A 164 1.72 -6.75 0.40
C LEU A 164 2.55 -7.92 0.95
N GLU A 165 2.01 -8.67 1.92
CA GLU A 165 2.71 -9.84 2.50
C GLU A 165 2.98 -10.93 1.44
N ARG A 166 2.04 -11.16 0.51
CA ARG A 166 2.26 -12.12 -0.58
C ARG A 166 3.39 -11.67 -1.49
N GLU A 167 3.39 -10.43 -1.93
CA GLU A 167 4.41 -9.93 -2.84
C GLU A 167 5.80 -10.02 -2.23
N GLU A 168 5.91 -9.59 -0.97
CA GLU A 168 7.14 -9.64 -0.19
C GLU A 168 7.68 -11.06 0.03
N ARG A 169 6.80 -12.06 0.16
CA ARG A 169 7.20 -13.45 0.41
C ARG A 169 7.39 -14.29 -0.83
N GLU A 170 6.58 -14.05 -1.86
CA GLU A 170 6.47 -14.96 -3.00
C GLU A 170 6.99 -14.33 -4.30
N VAL A 171 6.81 -13.02 -4.50
CA VAL A 171 7.10 -12.36 -5.78
C VAL A 171 8.48 -11.70 -5.75
N PHE A 172 8.69 -10.81 -4.78
CA PHE A 172 9.88 -9.97 -4.67
C PHE A 172 11.18 -10.75 -4.47
N PRO A 173 11.25 -11.82 -3.63
CA PRO A 173 12.48 -12.58 -3.48
C PRO A 173 12.90 -13.25 -4.78
N THR A 174 11.97 -13.90 -5.48
CA THR A 174 12.26 -14.55 -6.76
C THR A 174 12.58 -13.52 -7.85
N ALA A 175 11.88 -12.39 -7.91
CA ALA A 175 12.21 -11.33 -8.84
C ALA A 175 13.63 -10.80 -8.61
N ARG A 176 14.02 -10.53 -7.36
CA ARG A 176 15.35 -10.05 -6.99
C ARG A 176 16.46 -11.03 -7.36
N GLU A 177 16.21 -12.33 -7.20
CA GLU A 177 17.17 -13.37 -7.60
C GLU A 177 17.34 -13.48 -9.13
N ARG A 178 16.25 -13.29 -9.88
CA ARG A 178 16.21 -13.57 -11.33
C ARG A 178 16.57 -12.38 -12.21
N LEU A 179 16.46 -11.16 -11.70
CA LEU A 179 16.79 -9.96 -12.46
C LEU A 179 18.31 -9.83 -12.65
N ASP A 180 18.75 -9.93 -13.90
CA ASP A 180 20.14 -9.64 -14.27
C ASP A 180 20.39 -8.11 -14.31
N PRO A 181 21.66 -7.66 -14.37
CA PRO A 181 21.98 -6.23 -14.37
C PRO A 181 21.34 -5.43 -15.52
N ALA A 182 21.08 -6.05 -16.67
CA ALA A 182 20.45 -5.38 -17.80
C ALA A 182 18.95 -5.18 -17.54
N ALA A 183 18.27 -6.20 -17.03
CA ALA A 183 16.87 -6.12 -16.62
C ALA A 183 16.66 -5.14 -15.46
N VAL A 184 17.58 -5.10 -14.49
CA VAL A 184 17.58 -4.10 -13.41
C VAL A 184 17.65 -2.69 -13.99
N HIS A 185 18.56 -2.44 -14.92
CA HIS A 185 18.71 -1.12 -15.55
C HIS A 185 17.47 -0.71 -16.35
N GLU A 186 16.91 -1.62 -17.15
CA GLU A 186 15.68 -1.40 -17.93
C GLU A 186 14.50 -1.08 -17.00
N LEU A 187 14.31 -1.85 -15.92
CA LEU A 187 13.22 -1.65 -14.97
C LEU A 187 13.32 -0.30 -14.25
N ARG A 188 14.53 0.15 -13.89
CA ARG A 188 14.69 1.48 -13.28
C ARG A 188 14.24 2.60 -14.20
N GLN A 189 14.69 2.56 -15.46
CA GLN A 189 14.24 3.54 -16.46
C GLN A 189 12.73 3.48 -16.64
N LYS A 190 12.16 2.27 -16.63
CA LYS A 190 10.72 2.09 -16.74
C LYS A 190 9.96 2.63 -15.54
N PHE A 191 10.46 2.41 -14.32
CA PHE A 191 9.88 2.95 -13.10
C PHE A 191 9.92 4.47 -13.09
N ASP A 192 11.00 5.10 -13.56
CA ASP A 192 11.08 6.56 -13.70
C ASP A 192 10.01 7.11 -14.65
N GLU A 193 9.77 6.43 -15.77
CA GLU A 193 8.71 6.82 -16.72
C GLU A 193 7.31 6.70 -16.11
N LEU A 194 7.02 5.54 -15.50
CA LEU A 194 5.73 5.25 -14.89
C LEU A 194 5.44 6.16 -13.70
N GLU A 195 6.47 6.46 -12.90
CA GLU A 195 6.37 7.37 -11.78
C GLU A 195 6.12 8.81 -12.23
N ARG A 196 6.87 9.33 -13.21
CA ARG A 196 6.62 10.67 -13.75
C ARG A 196 5.18 10.80 -14.26
N PHE A 197 4.67 9.75 -14.90
CA PHE A 197 3.28 9.71 -15.34
C PHE A 197 2.29 9.69 -14.16
N GLY A 198 2.51 8.83 -13.16
CA GLY A 198 1.60 8.65 -12.03
C GLY A 198 1.60 9.82 -11.03
N LEU A 199 2.75 10.46 -10.81
CA LEU A 199 2.87 11.60 -9.91
C LEU A 199 2.39 12.92 -10.54
N GLY A 200 2.51 13.07 -11.86
CA GLY A 200 2.25 14.33 -12.55
C GLY A 200 3.19 15.44 -12.04
N ASP A 201 2.61 16.54 -11.56
CA ASP A 201 3.36 17.69 -11.00
C ASP A 201 3.83 17.46 -9.55
N ARG A 202 3.45 16.34 -8.92
CA ARG A 202 3.87 15.97 -7.56
C ARG A 202 5.20 15.22 -7.58
N ASP A 203 5.86 15.13 -6.43
CA ASP A 203 7.03 14.28 -6.22
C ASP A 203 6.71 13.16 -5.21
N ARG A 204 7.66 12.25 -4.97
CA ARG A 204 7.54 11.22 -3.92
C ARG A 204 7.36 11.83 -2.54
N MET A 205 7.99 12.96 -2.26
CA MET A 205 8.00 13.61 -0.95
C MET A 205 6.64 14.19 -0.57
N TYR A 206 5.82 14.56 -1.56
CA TYR A 206 4.42 14.86 -1.36
C TYR A 206 3.70 13.71 -0.64
N TYR A 207 3.83 12.47 -1.13
CA TYR A 207 3.13 11.32 -0.54
C TYR A 207 3.74 10.84 0.79
N VAL A 208 5.06 11.02 0.98
CA VAL A 208 5.66 10.85 2.31
C VAL A 208 5.05 11.85 3.30
N THR A 209 4.89 13.11 2.89
CA THR A 209 4.30 14.15 3.74
C THR A 209 2.82 13.84 4.06
N VAL A 210 2.06 13.33 3.09
CA VAL A 210 0.68 12.85 3.32
C VAL A 210 0.68 11.70 4.33
N ALA A 211 1.54 10.69 4.17
CA ALA A 211 1.65 9.56 5.10
C ALA A 211 1.98 10.02 6.53
N ARG A 212 3.00 10.87 6.69
CA ARG A 212 3.36 11.46 8.00
C ARG A 212 2.20 12.23 8.64
N ARG A 213 1.48 13.03 7.84
CA ARG A 213 0.28 13.76 8.30
C ARG A 213 -0.83 12.80 8.76
N LEU A 214 -1.09 11.72 8.02
CA LEU A 214 -2.06 10.69 8.40
C LEU A 214 -1.69 10.02 9.72
N CYS A 215 -0.41 9.67 9.91
CA CYS A 215 0.11 9.14 11.16
C CYS A 215 -0.07 10.12 12.32
N ALA A 216 0.35 11.38 12.15
CA ALA A 216 0.19 12.45 13.16
C ALA A 216 -1.27 12.60 13.60
N ARG A 217 -2.19 12.73 12.64
CA ARG A 217 -3.63 12.97 12.89
C ARG A 217 -4.32 11.78 13.55
N THR A 218 -3.73 10.59 13.49
CA THR A 218 -4.24 9.38 14.13
C THR A 218 -3.53 9.06 15.44
N GLY A 219 -2.46 9.79 15.79
CA GLY A 219 -1.68 9.60 17.02
C GLY A 219 -0.65 8.48 16.92
N LEU A 220 -0.17 8.20 15.71
CA LEU A 220 1.01 7.39 15.43
C LEU A 220 2.24 8.31 15.27
N PRO A 221 3.47 7.79 15.41
CA PRO A 221 4.69 8.56 15.15
C PRO A 221 4.71 9.18 13.75
N GLU A 222 5.20 10.42 13.64
CA GLU A 222 5.41 11.10 12.35
C GLU A 222 6.69 10.62 11.65
N THR A 223 7.65 10.14 12.42
CA THR A 223 8.83 9.44 11.93
C THR A 223 8.38 8.08 11.41
N LEU A 224 8.82 7.76 10.20
CA LEU A 224 8.57 6.47 9.55
C LEU A 224 9.85 5.63 9.60
N ASP A 225 10.69 5.88 10.60
CA ASP A 225 12.08 5.44 10.76
C ASP A 225 12.29 4.76 12.12
#